data_AF-A0A968VZ34-F1
#
_entry.id   AF-A0A968VZ34-F1
#
_cell.length_a   1.000
_cell.length_b   1.000
_cell.length_c   1.000
_cell.angle_alpha   90.00
_cell.angle_beta   90.00
_cell.angle_gamma   90.00
#
_symmetry.space_group_name_H-M   'P 1'
#
loop_
_entity.id
_entity.type
_entity.pdbx_description
1 polymer ?
#
loop_
_entity_poly.entity_id
_entity_poly.type
_entity_poly.pdbx_seq_one_letter_code
_entity_poly.pdbx_strand_id
1 'polypeptide(L)' 'MYQVNEKGFYGEFGGAFIPEMMYPNIEQLRNEYLKILSDPGFLSEYNALLKDYVGRPSPLYKANRLS' A
#
# COMPACT_ATOMS: atom_id res chain seq x y z
N MET A 1 -19.32 0.87 4.01
CA MET A 1 -17.91 1.00 3.66
C MET A 1 -17.53 -0.26 2.92
N TYR A 2 -17.04 -0.17 1.68
CA TYR A 2 -16.69 -1.38 0.90
C TYR A 2 -15.44 -2.01 1.51
N GLN A 3 -15.60 -3.16 2.16
CA GLN A 3 -14.47 -4.00 2.55
C GLN A 3 -13.98 -4.76 1.31
N VAL A 4 -12.67 -4.90 1.19
CA VAL A 4 -12.06 -5.70 0.13
C VAL A 4 -12.37 -7.18 0.38
N ASN A 5 -12.80 -7.91 -0.66
CA ASN A 5 -12.97 -9.35 -0.55
C ASN A 5 -11.64 -10.09 -0.76
N GLU A 6 -11.62 -11.40 -0.51
CA GLU A 6 -10.41 -12.24 -0.64
C GLU A 6 -9.80 -12.22 -2.06
N LYS A 7 -10.62 -11.91 -3.07
CA LYS A 7 -10.19 -11.81 -4.47
C LYS A 7 -9.66 -10.42 -4.84
N GLY A 8 -9.61 -9.47 -3.89
CA GLY A 8 -9.11 -8.12 -4.12
C GLY A 8 -10.13 -7.16 -4.74
N PHE A 9 -11.44 -7.43 -4.64
CA PHE A 9 -12.48 -6.53 -5.13
C PHE A 9 -13.04 -5.63 -4.03
N TYR A 10 -13.27 -4.36 -4.38
CA TYR A 10 -14.09 -3.39 -3.65
C TYR A 10 -15.45 -3.28 -4.33
N GLY A 11 -16.43 -4.05 -3.86
CA GLY A 11 -17.69 -4.21 -4.59
C GLY A 11 -17.44 -4.91 -5.94
N GLU A 12 -17.79 -4.26 -7.04
CA GLU A 12 -17.63 -4.80 -8.40
C GLU A 12 -16.28 -4.45 -9.04
N PHE A 13 -15.45 -3.63 -8.38
CA PHE A 13 -14.22 -3.09 -8.94
C PHE A 13 -12.97 -3.68 -8.29
N GLY A 14 -11.92 -3.92 -9.07
CA GLY A 14 -10.65 -4.48 -8.60
C GLY A 14 -10.42 -5.90 -9.11
N GLY A 15 -9.87 -6.76 -8.24
CA GLY A 15 -9.41 -8.08 -8.63
C GLY A 15 -8.10 -8.08 -9.41
N ALA A 16 -7.67 -9.27 -9.83
CA ALA A 16 -6.46 -9.47 -10.63
C ALA A 16 -6.79 -10.28 -11.89
N PHE A 17 -6.79 -9.61 -13.05
CA PHE A 17 -6.96 -10.23 -14.36
C PHE A 17 -5.59 -10.38 -15.01
N ILE A 18 -4.86 -11.41 -14.60
CA ILE A 18 -3.47 -11.66 -14.98
C ILE A 18 -3.33 -13.02 -15.70
N PRO A 19 -2.29 -13.21 -16.53
CA PRO A 19 -1.97 -14.51 -17.08
C PRO A 19 -1.72 -15.57 -15.99
N GLU A 20 -2.06 -16.83 -16.27
CA GLU A 20 -1.87 -17.96 -15.35
C GLU A 20 -0.43 -18.05 -14.80
N MET A 21 0.55 -17.83 -15.67
CA MET A 21 1.98 -17.82 -15.32
C MET A 21 2.37 -16.78 -14.26
N MET A 22 1.56 -15.74 -14.04
CA MET A 22 1.83 -14.70 -13.03
C MET A 22 1.19 -15.00 -11.67
N TYR A 23 0.24 -15.94 -11.59
CA TYR A 23 -0.46 -16.26 -10.34
C TYR A 23 0.50 -16.61 -9.19
N PRO A 24 1.52 -17.47 -9.37
CA PRO A 24 2.43 -17.83 -8.28
C PRO A 24 3.14 -16.60 -7.68
N ASN A 25 3.57 -15.68 -8.54
CA ASN A 25 4.31 -14.48 -8.12
C ASN A 25 3.40 -13.50 -7.35
N ILE A 26 2.15 -13.33 -7.81
CA ILE A 26 1.18 -12.45 -7.16
C ILE A 26 0.72 -13.03 -5.82
N GLU A 27 0.49 -14.34 -5.74
CA GLU A 27 0.16 -15.00 -4.48
C GLU A 27 1.30 -14.91 -3.47
N GLN A 28 2.55 -15.09 -3.91
CA GLN A 28 3.71 -14.89 -3.04
C GLN A 28 3.77 -13.45 -2.52
N LEU A 29 3.64 -12.45 -3.40
CA LEU A 29 3.64 -11.04 -3.00
C LEU A 29 2.51 -10.74 -2.00
N ARG A 30 1.29 -11.23 -2.24
CA ARG A 30 0.14 -11.05 -1.36
C ARG A 30 0.43 -11.59 0.05
N ASN A 31 1.02 -12.78 0.13
CA ASN A 31 1.32 -13.43 1.41
C ASN A 31 2.46 -12.73 2.17
N GLU A 32 3.52 -12.30 1.48
CA GLU A 32 4.64 -11.62 2.12
C GLU A 32 4.32 -10.17 2.51
N TYR A 33 3.54 -9.47 1.70
CA TYR A 33 3.11 -8.09 1.96
C TYR A 33 2.43 -7.96 3.34
N LEU A 34 1.50 -8.87 3.65
CA LEU A 34 0.79 -8.85 4.95
C LEU A 34 1.73 -9.09 6.14
N LYS A 35 2.73 -9.96 5.98
CA LYS A 35 3.73 -10.22 7.02
C LYS A 35 4.60 -8.97 7.25
N ILE A 36 5.13 -8.41 6.18
CA ILE A 36 6.06 -7.27 6.22
C ILE A 36 5.38 -6.01 6.78
N LEU A 37 4.09 -5.78 6.49
CA LEU A 37 3.33 -4.67 7.07
C LEU A 37 3.25 -4.72 8.61
N SER A 38 3.34 -5.92 9.19
CA SER A 38 3.32 -6.11 10.64
C SER A 38 4.72 -6.21 11.27
N ASP A 39 5.77 -6.23 10.44
CA ASP A 39 7.14 -6.38 10.90
C ASP A 39 7.69 -5.06 11.48
N PRO A 40 8.05 -5.01 12.77
CA PRO A 40 8.53 -3.78 13.40
C PRO A 40 9.86 -3.27 12.80
N GLY A 41 10.72 -4.17 12.33
CA GLY A 41 12.00 -3.82 11.72
C GLY A 41 11.80 -3.06 10.40
N PHE A 42 10.96 -3.62 9.52
CA PHE A 42 10.57 -3.00 8.27
C PHE A 42 9.88 -1.66 8.48
N LEU A 43 8.94 -1.57 9.42
CA LEU A 43 8.26 -0.31 9.72
C LEU A 43 9.23 0.76 10.22
N SER A 44 10.22 0.38 11.04
CA SER A 44 11.26 1.31 11.52
C SER A 44 12.10 1.86 10.36
N GLU A 45 12.61 0.98 9.50
CA GLU A 45 13.40 1.38 8.33
C GLU A 45 12.60 2.23 7.34
N TYR A 46 11.37 1.80 7.03
CA TYR A 46 10.46 2.53 6.15
C TYR A 46 10.18 3.95 6.68
N ASN A 47 9.89 4.09 7.97
CA ASN A 47 9.66 5.41 8.58
C ASN A 47 10.92 6.28 8.61
N ALA A 48 12.10 5.69 8.82
CA ALA A 48 13.37 6.40 8.73
C ALA A 48 13.60 6.94 7.31
N LEU A 49 13.38 6.13 6.28
CA LEU A 49 13.46 6.57 4.87
C LEU A 49 12.46 7.68 4.56
N LEU A 50 11.21 7.54 5.01
CA LEU A 50 10.19 8.59 4.82
C LEU A 50 10.64 9.92 5.43
N LYS A 51 11.23 9.90 6.62
CA LYS A 51 11.67 11.11 7.32
C LYS A 51 12.96 11.68 6.74
N ASP A 52 14.01 10.87 6.68
CA ASP A 52 15.39 11.33 6.49
C ASP A 52 15.78 11.42 5.00
N TYR A 53 15.12 10.64 4.14
CA TYR A 53 15.36 10.66 2.69
C TYR A 53 14.25 11.38 1.92
N VAL A 54 12.98 11.03 2.16
CA VAL A 54 11.84 11.61 1.42
C VAL A 54 11.41 12.98 1.98
N GLY A 55 11.69 13.27 3.24
CA GLY A 55 11.34 14.55 3.89
C GLY A 55 9.90 14.64 4.40
N ARG A 56 9.30 13.52 4.83
CA ARG A 56 7.97 13.48 5.45
C ARG A 56 8.01 13.97 6.92
N PRO A 57 6.88 14.50 7.43
CA PRO A 57 5.61 14.72 6.75
C PRO A 57 5.64 15.96 5.83
N SER A 58 4.89 15.91 4.72
CA SER A 58 4.69 17.09 3.88
C SER A 58 3.87 18.14 4.62
N PRO A 59 4.21 19.44 4.55
CA PRO A 59 3.41 20.48 5.16
C PRO A 59 2.02 20.57 4.50
N LEU A 60 0.98 20.74 5.31
CA LEU A 60 -0.36 21.08 4.83
C LEU A 60 -0.49 22.60 4.81
N TYR A 61 -0.65 23.19 3.63
CA TYR A 61 -0.71 24.64 3.44
C TYR A 61 -2.12 25.13 3.09
N LYS A 62 -2.59 26.18 3.77
CA LYS A 62 -3.86 26.84 3.46
C LYS A 62 -3.65 27.94 2.42
N ALA A 63 -4.12 27.72 1.20
CA ALA A 63 -4.03 28.69 0.10
C ALA A 63 -5.16 29.74 0.17
N ASN A 64 -4.98 30.79 0.98
CA ASN A 64 -6.00 31.83 1.23
C ASN A 64 -6.52 32.57 -0.03
N ARG A 65 -5.84 32.45 -1.18
CA ARG A 65 -6.24 33.09 -2.45
C ARG A 65 -7.06 32.18 -3.39
N LEU A 66 -7.28 30.92 -3.00
CA LEU A 66 -7.99 29.90 -3.79
C LEU A 66 -9.24 29.37 -3.05
N SER A 67 -9.76 30.14 -2.11
CA SER A 67 -10.91 29.79 -1.27
C SER A 67 -12.05 30.77 -1.49
#